data_AF-A0A7X3UH25-F1
#
_entry.id   AF-A0A7X3UH25-F1
#
_cell.length_a   1.000
_cell.length_b   1.000
_cell.length_c   1.000
_cell.angle_alpha   90.00
_cell.angle_beta   90.00
_cell.angle_gamma   90.00
#
_symmetry.space_group_name_H-M   'P 1'
#
loop_
_entity.id
_entity.type
_entity.pdbx_description
1 polymer ?
#
loop_
_entity_poly.entity_id
_entity_poly.type
_entity_poly.pdbx_seq_one_letter_code
_entity_poly.pdbx_strand_id
1 'polypeptide(L)' 'EFIETYHTECLAGFEPKSLLDELEPDARVVALFCVETAPEACHRSLVADKLANTLNLEVEDILP' A
#
# COMPACT_ATOMS: atom_id res chain seq x y z
N GLU A 1 9.62 5.03 15.07
CA GLU A 1 10.79 4.38 14.45
C GLU A 1 10.40 3.57 13.21
N PHE A 2 9.91 2.34 13.30
CA PHE A 2 9.62 1.51 12.11
C PHE A 2 8.68 2.18 11.08
N ILE A 3 7.48 2.61 11.50
CA ILE A 3 6.48 3.22 10.61
C ILE A 3 7.03 4.48 9.93
N GLU A 4 7.68 5.35 10.71
CA GLU A 4 8.26 6.59 10.20
C GLU A 4 9.35 6.32 9.17
N THR A 5 10.25 5.38 9.45
CA THR A 5 11.30 4.97 8.51
C THR A 5 10.70 4.40 7.23
N TYR A 6 9.67 3.56 7.31
CA TYR A 6 9.00 3.05 6.11
C TYR A 6 8.34 4.17 5.30
N HIS A 7 7.72 5.15 5.97
CA HIS A 7 7.17 6.32 5.29
C HIS A 7 8.24 7.14 4.57
N THR A 8 9.37 7.42 5.22
CA THR A 8 10.40 8.31 4.67
C THR A 8 11.30 7.62 3.66
N GLU A 9 11.67 6.36 3.88
CA GLU A 9 12.64 5.66 3.04
C GLU A 9 11.98 4.85 1.91
N CYS A 10 10.77 4.34 2.11
CA CYS A 10 10.07 3.53 1.11
C CYS A 10 8.92 4.31 0.46
N LEU A 11 7.96 4.79 1.25
CA LEU A 11 6.75 5.40 0.68
C LEU A 11 7.00 6.79 0.11
N ALA A 12 7.99 7.55 0.56
CA ALA A 12 8.20 8.92 0.09
C ALA A 12 8.44 8.99 -1.43
N GLY A 13 9.12 7.99 -2.01
CA GLY A 13 9.40 7.92 -3.45
C GLY A 13 8.37 7.14 -4.27
N PHE A 14 7.38 6.52 -3.62
CA PHE A 14 6.35 5.74 -4.31
C PHE A 14 5.20 6.64 -4.77
N GLU A 15 4.97 6.74 -6.07
CA GLU A 15 3.87 7.52 -6.66
C GLU A 15 2.66 6.62 -6.98
N PRO A 16 1.54 6.69 -6.24
CA PRO A 16 0.41 5.78 -6.41
C PRO A 16 -0.19 5.73 -7.82
N LYS A 17 -0.08 6.81 -8.59
CA LYS A 17 -0.59 6.85 -9.96
C LYS A 17 0.24 5.99 -10.92
N SER A 18 1.56 5.89 -10.70
CA SER A 18 2.40 5.05 -11.55
C SER A 18 2.05 3.57 -11.42
N LEU A 19 1.55 3.14 -10.25
CA LEU A 19 0.99 1.80 -10.08
C LEU A 19 -0.21 1.58 -11.01
N LEU A 20 -1.15 2.54 -11.09
CA LEU A 20 -2.32 2.41 -11.95
C LEU A 20 -1.94 2.37 -13.43
N ASP A 21 -0.91 3.11 -13.82
CA ASP A 21 -0.39 3.12 -15.20
C ASP A 21 0.22 1.76 -15.61
N GLU A 22 0.65 0.95 -14.64
CA GLU A 22 1.21 -0.40 -14.86
C GLU A 22 0.14 -1.51 -14.86
N LEU A 23 -1.09 -1.21 -14.44
CA LEU A 23 -2.18 -2.19 -14.39
C LEU A 23 -2.94 -2.26 -15.71
N GLU A 24 -3.57 -3.42 -15.95
CA GLU A 24 -4.51 -3.57 -17.07
C GLU A 24 -5.72 -2.63 -16.88
N PRO A 25 -6.25 -2.02 -17.95
CA PRO A 25 -7.32 -1.01 -17.86
C PRO A 25 -8.63 -1.51 -17.21
N ASP A 26 -8.85 -2.82 -17.19
CA ASP A 26 -10.02 -3.46 -16.59
C ASP A 26 -9.77 -3.98 -15.16
N ALA A 27 -8.57 -3.78 -14.61
CA ALA A 27 -8.27 -4.12 -13.22
C ALA A 27 -9.24 -3.41 -12.26
N ARG A 28 -9.91 -4.20 -11.41
CA ARG A 28 -10.89 -3.71 -10.43
C ARG A 28 -10.44 -3.81 -9.00
N VAL A 29 -9.57 -4.77 -8.70
CA VAL A 29 -9.14 -5.11 -7.34
C VAL A 29 -7.63 -5.28 -7.35
N VAL A 30 -6.96 -4.62 -6.41
CA VAL A 30 -5.52 -4.78 -6.15
C VAL A 30 -5.38 -5.48 -4.81
N ALA A 31 -4.85 -6.70 -4.81
CA ALA A 31 -4.58 -7.46 -3.60
C ALA A 31 -3.14 -7.23 -3.13
N LEU A 32 -2.95 -6.83 -1.87
CA LEU A 32 -1.63 -6.67 -1.27
C LEU A 32 -1.21 -7.97 -0.56
N PHE A 33 -0.06 -8.50 -0.99
CA PHE A 33 0.54 -9.68 -0.36
C PHE A 33 1.60 -9.26 0.67
N CYS A 34 1.71 -10.06 1.73
CA CYS A 34 2.66 -9.90 2.82
C CYS A 34 3.39 -11.23 2.98
N VAL A 35 4.70 -11.17 3.14
CA VAL A 35 5.58 -12.34 3.31
C VAL A 35 6.17 -12.41 4.72
N GLU A 36 5.85 -11.42 5.54
CA GLU A 36 6.34 -11.26 6.89
C GLU A 36 5.68 -12.27 7.84
N THR A 37 6.51 -12.87 8.70
CA THR A 37 6.04 -13.85 9.68
C THR A 37 5.27 -13.20 10.83
N ALA A 38 5.69 -12.00 11.25
CA ALA A 38 5.09 -11.27 12.36
C ALA A 38 4.07 -10.25 11.83
N PRO A 39 2.82 -10.23 12.33
CA PRO A 39 1.80 -9.27 11.91
C PRO A 39 2.25 -7.81 12.08
N GLU A 40 3.03 -7.50 13.11
CA GLU A 40 3.50 -6.14 13.41
C GLU A 40 4.55 -5.64 12.40
N ALA A 41 5.13 -6.55 11.61
CA ALA A 41 6.02 -6.24 10.49
C ALA A 41 5.27 -6.14 9.16
N CYS A 42 3.94 -6.27 9.16
CA CYS A 42 3.15 -6.20 7.95
C CYS A 42 3.00 -4.74 7.49
N HIS A 43 3.49 -4.44 6.29
CA HIS A 43 3.46 -3.08 5.74
C HIS A 43 2.20 -2.76 4.93
N ARG A 44 1.29 -3.74 4.79
CA ARG A 44 0.13 -3.63 3.88
C ARG A 44 -0.81 -2.50 4.27
N SER A 45 -1.01 -2.27 5.57
CA SER A 45 -1.84 -1.17 6.07
C SER A 45 -1.26 0.19 5.66
N LEU A 46 0.06 0.39 5.82
CA LEU A 46 0.72 1.64 5.43
C LEU A 46 0.65 1.91 3.91
N VAL A 47 0.82 0.87 3.10
CA VAL A 47 0.69 0.98 1.63
C VAL A 47 -0.77 1.25 1.26
N ALA A 48 -1.71 0.50 1.81
CA ALA A 48 -3.15 0.65 1.55
C ALA A 48 -3.63 2.06 1.92
N ASP A 49 -3.22 2.58 3.08
CA ASP A 49 -3.55 3.94 3.51
C ASP A 49 -3.02 4.99 2.52
N LYS A 50 -1.79 4.84 2.03
CA LYS A 50 -1.25 5.77 1.02
C LYS A 50 -2.04 5.72 -0.28
N LEU A 51 -2.39 4.53 -0.76
CA LEU A 51 -3.17 4.33 -1.98
C LEU A 51 -4.58 4.91 -1.82
N ALA A 52 -5.27 4.60 -0.73
CA ALA A 52 -6.61 5.09 -0.41
C ALA A 52 -6.65 6.63 -0.36
N ASN A 53 -5.73 7.25 0.36
CA ASN A 53 -5.68 8.71 0.48
C ASN A 53 -5.33 9.42 -0.83
N THR A 54 -4.52 8.81 -1.69
CA THR A 54 -4.07 9.45 -2.94
C THR A 54 -5.03 9.23 -4.11
N LEU A 55 -5.65 8.05 -4.16
CA LEU A 55 -6.47 7.60 -5.29
C LEU A 55 -7.96 7.53 -4.95
N ASN A 56 -8.34 7.83 -3.70
CA ASN A 56 -9.71 7.73 -3.19
C ASN A 56 -10.31 6.33 -3.40
N LEU A 57 -9.54 5.31 -3.00
CA LEU A 57 -9.93 3.90 -3.07
C LEU A 57 -10.46 3.42 -1.72
N GLU A 58 -11.35 2.44 -1.76
CA GLU A 58 -11.83 1.70 -0.60
C GLU A 58 -10.81 0.62 -0.20
N VAL A 59 -10.64 0.41 1.10
CA VAL A 59 -9.75 -0.61 1.67
C VAL A 59 -10.59 -1.61 2.44
N GLU A 60 -10.50 -2.87 2.04
CA GLU A 60 -11.18 -4.01 2.66
C GLU A 60 -10.14 -5.06 3.08
N ASP A 61 -10.46 -5.87 4.09
CA ASP A 61 -9.66 -7.01 4.55
C ASP A 61 -8.18 -6.71 4.89
N ILE A 62 -7.88 -5.45 5.23
CA ILE A 62 -6.58 -5.00 5.73
C ILE A 62 -6.79 -4.40 7.13
N LEU A 63 -6.01 -4.88 8.10
CA LEU A 63 -5.96 -4.37 9.46
C LEU A 63 -4.61 -3.67 9.72
N PRO A 64 -4.57 -2.65 10.60
CA PRO A 64 -3.32 -2.06 11.10
C PRO A 64 -2.44 -3.06 11.84
#